data_AF-A0A315Z713-F1
#
_entry.id   AF-A0A315Z713-F1
#
_cell.length_a   1.000
_cell.length_b   1.000
_cell.length_c   1.000
_cell.angle_alpha   90.00
_cell.angle_beta   90.00
_cell.angle_gamma   90.00
#
_symmetry.space_group_name_H-M   'P 1'
#
loop_
_entity.id
_entity.type
_entity.pdbx_description
1 polymer ?
#
loop_
_entity_poly.entity_id
_entity_poly.type
_entity_poly.pdbx_seq_one_letter_code
_entity_poly.pdbx_strand_id
1 'polypeptide(L)'
;MTVSDRISLVHRFYQFLEEKNIDEWIKLFSKDARVCNPYASNVYPKILLGRDKIYAKWSSLPDVFERLDYQHIQVSSINENEYVAISSGRMRLKEGKKYDNEYVCFFTFDEENLITDYIEYFNPITLIHGYDLDYPEPPTVKEVRFLVEGIRVSGNLYLPSNFNYSDPLPAIVIVGGWNTHKEHYPASFAKRLAELGFVCFCYDPRNIGESDGNPRNFGSMSIRATDIKEAIQYLNRLSEVDSKNIYALSFTQGCNYLIEALKEETLVKSATMVIPSFYSENDRIKIFGGESHLNEFKEASLKAKQVFDENGTVIYISCLPDDSSDINNISFNQQYFEVLRDAHVPNWENKMVLMGATELLEFDSMKDVEKVNTPIQIIHSKQIQSNEGTQQFFELLKGEKQFIWARGSYKKFFENELQVSEIVQLTSDWFQLSIQKQ
;
A
#
# COMPACT_ATOMS: atom_id res chain seq x y z
N MET A 1 25.26 -19.59 13.81
CA MET A 1 26.33 -19.15 12.89
C MET A 1 26.65 -17.69 13.15
N THR A 2 27.88 -17.25 12.90
CA THR A 2 28.38 -15.89 13.15
C THR A 2 28.12 -14.96 11.96
N VAL A 3 28.25 -13.63 12.13
CA VAL A 3 28.21 -12.63 11.03
C VAL A 3 29.13 -13.00 9.86
N SER A 4 30.28 -13.63 10.14
CA SER A 4 31.24 -14.11 9.13
C SER A 4 30.63 -15.17 8.20
N ASP A 5 29.67 -15.96 8.68
CA ASP A 5 29.04 -17.03 7.90
C ASP A 5 28.04 -16.45 6.89
N ARG A 6 27.27 -15.42 7.26
CA ARG A 6 26.31 -14.75 6.35
C ARG A 6 27.00 -13.91 5.28
N ILE A 7 28.12 -13.27 5.60
CA ILE A 7 28.97 -12.62 4.57
C ILE A 7 29.46 -13.67 3.55
N SER A 8 29.87 -14.84 4.02
CA SER A 8 30.29 -15.94 3.15
C SER A 8 29.14 -16.45 2.27
N LEU A 9 27.91 -16.48 2.79
CA LEU A 9 26.71 -16.82 2.00
C LEU A 9 26.45 -15.80 0.88
N VAL A 10 26.63 -14.50 1.14
CA VAL A 10 26.50 -13.45 0.10
C VAL A 10 27.56 -13.63 -0.98
N HIS A 11 28.81 -13.96 -0.64
CA HIS A 11 29.82 -14.26 -1.67
C HIS A 11 29.46 -15.53 -2.48
N ARG A 12 28.96 -16.57 -1.80
CA ARG A 12 28.50 -17.79 -2.47
C ARG A 12 27.30 -17.54 -3.39
N PHE A 13 26.41 -16.60 -3.04
CA PHE A 13 25.33 -16.15 -3.91
C PHE A 13 25.87 -15.66 -5.27
N TYR A 14 26.86 -14.76 -5.26
CA TYR A 14 27.45 -14.26 -6.52
C TYR A 14 28.20 -15.36 -7.27
N GLN A 15 28.94 -16.21 -6.55
CA GLN A 15 29.64 -17.34 -7.15
C GLN A 15 28.68 -18.26 -7.94
N PHE A 16 27.53 -18.61 -7.36
CA PHE A 16 26.56 -19.45 -8.07
C PHE A 16 25.96 -18.76 -9.30
N LEU A 17 25.78 -17.42 -9.27
CA LEU A 17 25.35 -16.68 -10.46
C LEU A 17 26.42 -16.72 -11.57
N GLU A 18 27.70 -16.51 -11.23
CA GLU A 18 28.81 -16.58 -12.18
C GLU A 18 28.97 -17.97 -12.81
N GLU A 19 28.81 -19.01 -11.99
CA GLU A 19 28.80 -20.42 -12.41
C GLU A 19 27.50 -20.81 -13.14
N LYS A 20 26.49 -19.93 -13.17
CA LYS A 20 25.14 -20.18 -13.70
C LYS A 20 24.46 -21.39 -13.04
N ASN A 21 24.82 -21.69 -11.80
CA ASN A 21 24.29 -22.80 -11.02
C ASN A 21 23.01 -22.36 -10.27
N ILE A 22 21.94 -22.15 -11.04
CA ILE A 22 20.68 -21.61 -10.51
C ILE A 22 20.01 -22.58 -9.52
N ASP A 23 20.23 -23.88 -9.68
CA ASP A 23 19.67 -24.92 -8.81
C ASP A 23 20.24 -24.89 -7.39
N GLU A 24 21.53 -24.57 -7.23
CA GLU A 24 22.12 -24.34 -5.90
C GLU A 24 21.86 -22.92 -5.41
N TRP A 25 21.89 -21.92 -6.31
CA TRP A 25 21.61 -20.53 -5.97
C TRP A 25 20.24 -20.35 -5.29
N ILE A 26 19.20 -20.99 -5.83
CA ILE A 26 17.85 -20.84 -5.29
C ILE A 26 17.70 -21.45 -3.89
N LYS A 27 18.55 -22.41 -3.52
CA LYS A 27 18.52 -23.01 -2.17
C LYS A 27 18.98 -22.03 -1.09
N LEU A 28 19.61 -20.92 -1.47
CA LEU A 28 19.93 -19.83 -0.55
C LEU A 28 18.68 -19.04 -0.12
N PHE A 29 17.55 -19.18 -0.81
CA PHE A 29 16.32 -18.45 -0.52
C PHE A 29 15.32 -19.26 0.32
N SER A 30 14.61 -18.57 1.21
CA SER A 30 13.48 -19.15 1.95
C SER A 30 12.33 -19.45 0.99
N LYS A 31 11.43 -20.36 1.38
CA LYS A 31 10.28 -20.74 0.54
C LYS A 31 9.39 -19.54 0.17
N ASP A 32 9.21 -18.63 1.12
CA ASP A 32 8.39 -17.43 1.04
C ASP A 32 9.23 -16.16 0.78
N ALA A 33 10.41 -16.32 0.17
CA ALA A 33 11.29 -15.19 -0.09
C ALA A 33 10.67 -14.15 -1.03
N ARG A 34 11.07 -12.88 -0.86
CA ARG A 34 10.62 -11.76 -1.69
C ARG A 34 11.83 -11.14 -2.39
N VAL A 35 11.73 -10.95 -3.71
CA VAL A 35 12.72 -10.22 -4.50
C VAL A 35 12.10 -8.94 -5.03
N CYS A 36 12.75 -7.79 -4.82
CA CYS A 36 12.32 -6.50 -5.35
C CYS A 36 13.41 -5.85 -6.20
N ASN A 37 12.98 -5.33 -7.34
CA ASN A 37 13.81 -4.64 -8.32
C ASN A 37 13.20 -3.26 -8.55
N PRO A 38 13.53 -2.24 -7.75
CA PRO A 38 12.81 -0.96 -7.76
C PRO A 38 12.82 -0.25 -9.11
N TYR A 39 13.89 -0.46 -9.90
CA TYR A 39 14.07 0.07 -11.26
C TYR A 39 13.82 -0.97 -12.36
N ALA A 40 12.97 -1.96 -12.07
CA ALA A 40 12.45 -2.92 -13.02
C ALA A 40 11.89 -2.27 -14.30
N SER A 41 11.85 -3.06 -15.36
CA SER A 41 11.24 -2.72 -16.66
C SER A 41 10.34 -3.88 -17.11
N ASN A 42 9.67 -3.77 -18.25
CA ASN A 42 8.71 -4.80 -18.71
C ASN A 42 9.33 -6.19 -18.88
N VAL A 43 10.65 -6.31 -19.08
CA VAL A 43 11.35 -7.60 -19.16
C VAL A 43 11.78 -8.16 -17.81
N TYR A 44 11.72 -7.37 -16.74
CA TYR A 44 12.20 -7.74 -15.42
C TYR A 44 11.20 -7.30 -14.34
N PRO A 45 10.49 -8.24 -13.68
CA PRO A 45 9.40 -7.88 -12.78
C PRO A 45 9.90 -7.08 -11.57
N LYS A 46 9.10 -6.08 -11.16
CA LYS A 46 9.41 -5.23 -9.99
C LYS A 46 9.43 -6.00 -8.68
N ILE A 47 8.59 -7.02 -8.56
CA ILE A 47 8.53 -7.88 -7.38
C ILE A 47 8.27 -9.33 -7.79
N LEU A 48 8.93 -10.25 -7.11
CA LEU A 48 8.67 -11.68 -7.19
C LEU A 48 8.46 -12.24 -5.79
N LEU A 49 7.36 -12.95 -5.62
CA LEU A 49 6.91 -13.48 -4.32
C LEU A 49 6.97 -15.01 -4.35
N GLY A 50 7.78 -15.57 -3.45
CA GLY A 50 7.97 -17.00 -3.30
C GLY A 50 9.11 -17.55 -4.17
N ARG A 51 9.80 -18.54 -3.62
CA ARG A 51 10.98 -19.17 -4.21
C ARG A 51 10.74 -19.70 -5.62
N ASP A 52 9.55 -20.25 -5.90
CA ASP A 52 9.24 -20.84 -7.20
C ASP A 52 9.14 -19.78 -8.31
N LYS A 53 8.53 -18.61 -8.02
CA LYS A 53 8.48 -17.48 -8.96
C LYS A 53 9.87 -16.89 -9.19
N ILE A 54 10.69 -16.81 -8.13
CA ILE A 54 12.09 -16.37 -8.22
C ILE A 54 12.88 -17.34 -9.10
N TYR A 55 12.80 -18.64 -8.84
CA TYR A 55 13.47 -19.66 -9.65
C TYR A 55 13.08 -19.59 -11.11
N ALA A 56 11.78 -19.53 -11.40
CA ALA A 56 11.28 -19.48 -12.77
C ALA A 56 11.83 -18.28 -13.57
N LYS A 57 12.12 -17.16 -12.89
CA LYS A 57 12.73 -16.00 -13.54
C LYS A 57 14.25 -16.20 -13.77
N TRP A 58 14.98 -16.64 -12.75
CA TRP A 58 16.44 -16.79 -12.83
C TRP A 58 16.88 -18.02 -13.62
N SER A 59 16.05 -19.04 -13.78
CA SER A 59 16.39 -20.24 -14.57
C SER A 59 16.62 -19.95 -16.05
N SER A 60 16.09 -18.83 -16.57
CA SER A 60 16.34 -18.36 -17.93
C SER A 60 17.66 -17.59 -18.10
N LEU A 61 18.31 -17.19 -17.00
CA LEU A 61 19.50 -16.35 -17.02
C LEU A 61 20.69 -17.00 -17.79
N PRO A 62 20.95 -18.32 -17.67
CA PRO A 62 21.99 -18.99 -18.46
C PRO A 62 21.74 -18.98 -19.97
N ASP A 63 20.48 -18.81 -20.40
CA ASP A 63 20.11 -18.70 -21.80
C ASP A 63 20.41 -17.32 -22.38
N VAL A 64 20.37 -16.29 -21.54
CA VAL A 64 20.54 -14.89 -21.95
C VAL A 64 22.00 -14.46 -21.91
N PHE A 65 22.75 -14.86 -20.88
CA PHE A 65 24.13 -14.41 -20.67
C PHE A 65 25.16 -15.43 -21.16
N GLU A 66 26.15 -14.96 -21.94
CA GLU A 66 27.36 -15.71 -22.26
C GLU A 66 28.31 -15.73 -21.04
N ARG A 67 28.48 -14.58 -20.40
CA ARG A 67 29.34 -14.41 -19.22
C ARG A 67 28.69 -13.51 -18.19
N LEU A 68 28.78 -13.90 -16.93
CA LEU A 68 28.46 -13.13 -15.73
C LEU A 68 29.73 -13.05 -14.91
N ASP A 69 30.09 -11.84 -14.49
CA ASP A 69 31.32 -11.58 -13.75
C ASP A 69 31.03 -10.42 -12.81
N TYR A 70 31.00 -10.70 -11.51
CA TYR A 70 30.74 -9.76 -10.43
C TYR A 70 32.04 -9.44 -9.73
N GLN A 71 32.51 -8.21 -9.91
CA GLN A 71 33.78 -7.73 -9.40
C GLN A 71 33.55 -6.81 -8.20
N HIS A 72 34.61 -6.61 -7.42
CA HIS A 72 34.64 -5.66 -6.30
C HIS A 72 33.50 -5.85 -5.28
N ILE A 73 33.06 -7.09 -5.05
CA ILE A 73 31.98 -7.39 -4.11
C ILE A 73 32.41 -7.01 -2.69
N GLN A 74 31.78 -5.99 -2.14
CA GLN A 74 31.96 -5.54 -0.76
C GLN A 74 30.67 -5.78 0.01
N VAL A 75 30.74 -6.55 1.09
CA VAL A 75 29.57 -6.89 1.92
C VAL A 75 29.72 -6.26 3.30
N SER A 76 28.66 -5.63 3.80
CA SER A 76 28.62 -5.01 5.13
C SER A 76 27.31 -5.36 5.84
N SER A 77 27.36 -5.61 7.15
CA SER A 77 26.17 -5.79 7.98
C SER A 77 25.56 -4.44 8.33
N ILE A 78 24.25 -4.31 8.15
CA ILE A 78 23.46 -3.16 8.64
C ILE A 78 23.03 -3.44 10.09
N ASN A 79 22.56 -4.66 10.35
CA ASN A 79 22.26 -5.19 11.67
C ASN A 79 22.50 -6.71 11.68
N GLU A 80 21.97 -7.41 12.69
CA GLU A 80 22.08 -8.87 12.84
C GLU A 80 21.67 -9.63 11.56
N ASN A 81 20.54 -9.26 10.97
CA ASN A 81 19.84 -10.01 9.93
C ASN A 81 19.91 -9.34 8.54
N GLU A 82 20.26 -8.07 8.46
CA GLU A 82 20.28 -7.29 7.22
C GLU A 82 21.70 -6.94 6.79
N TYR A 83 22.00 -7.16 5.50
CA TYR A 83 23.31 -6.96 4.88
C TYR A 83 23.16 -6.17 3.59
N VAL A 84 24.16 -5.37 3.26
CA VAL A 84 24.30 -4.69 1.97
C VAL A 84 25.51 -5.21 1.24
N ALA A 85 25.38 -5.46 -0.06
CA ALA A 85 26.48 -5.78 -0.96
C ALA A 85 26.56 -4.73 -2.08
N ILE A 86 27.75 -4.18 -2.29
CA ILE A 86 28.05 -3.31 -3.42
C ILE A 86 28.94 -4.10 -4.38
N SER A 87 28.61 -4.13 -5.67
CA SER A 87 29.39 -4.88 -6.66
C SER A 87 29.29 -4.28 -8.06
N SER A 88 30.27 -4.62 -8.90
CA SER A 88 30.34 -4.21 -10.30
C SER A 88 30.13 -5.42 -11.20
N GLY A 89 29.03 -5.48 -11.95
CA GLY A 89 28.83 -6.52 -12.95
C GLY A 89 29.45 -6.15 -14.29
N ARG A 90 30.22 -7.07 -14.88
CA ARG A 90 30.85 -6.96 -16.19
C ARG A 90 30.40 -8.12 -17.07
N MET A 91 29.20 -8.00 -17.63
CA MET A 91 28.51 -9.12 -18.26
C MET A 91 28.54 -9.05 -19.79
N ARG A 92 28.37 -10.21 -20.43
CA ARG A 92 28.19 -10.31 -21.88
C ARG A 92 26.94 -11.14 -22.19
N LEU A 93 26.06 -10.59 -23.01
CA LEU A 93 24.88 -11.27 -23.53
C LEU A 93 25.29 -12.24 -24.65
N LYS A 94 24.55 -13.34 -24.86
CA LYS A 94 24.85 -14.32 -25.93
C LYS A 94 24.78 -13.73 -27.34
N GLU A 95 24.08 -12.63 -27.51
CA GLU A 95 24.04 -11.84 -28.75
C GLU A 95 25.31 -10.99 -28.97
N GLY A 96 26.32 -11.12 -28.10
CA GLY A 96 27.60 -10.41 -28.16
C GLY A 96 27.58 -9.00 -27.57
N LYS A 97 26.39 -8.49 -27.20
CA LYS A 97 26.23 -7.18 -26.55
C LYS A 97 26.82 -7.19 -25.14
N LYS A 98 27.42 -6.04 -24.79
CA LYS A 98 28.01 -5.81 -23.46
C LYS A 98 26.94 -5.27 -22.51
N TYR A 99 26.91 -5.79 -21.28
CA TYR A 99 26.01 -5.34 -20.22
C TYR A 99 26.80 -5.12 -18.93
N ASP A 100 27.24 -3.89 -18.70
CA ASP A 100 28.01 -3.51 -17.50
C ASP A 100 27.14 -2.67 -16.58
N ASN A 101 27.04 -3.09 -15.32
CA ASN A 101 26.21 -2.38 -14.34
C ASN A 101 26.90 -2.30 -12.98
N GLU A 102 26.43 -1.39 -12.15
CA GLU A 102 26.80 -1.26 -10.75
C GLU A 102 25.59 -1.62 -9.91
N TYR A 103 25.81 -2.42 -8.87
CA TYR A 103 24.74 -2.99 -8.05
C TYR A 103 24.88 -2.59 -6.59
N VAL A 104 23.74 -2.25 -5.98
CA VAL A 104 23.59 -2.18 -4.53
C VAL A 104 22.47 -3.15 -4.14
N CYS A 105 22.84 -4.21 -3.45
CA CYS A 105 21.95 -5.31 -3.11
C CYS A 105 21.74 -5.38 -1.60
N PHE A 106 20.49 -5.44 -1.15
CA PHE A 106 20.15 -5.68 0.25
C PHE A 106 19.68 -7.12 0.43
N PHE A 107 20.17 -7.77 1.48
CA PHE A 107 19.83 -9.13 1.85
C PHE A 107 19.30 -9.15 3.28
N THR A 108 18.15 -9.77 3.49
CA THR A 108 17.63 -10.09 4.83
C THR A 108 17.65 -11.61 5.00
N PHE A 109 18.23 -12.09 6.10
CA PHE A 109 18.32 -13.50 6.43
C PHE A 109 17.41 -13.87 7.60
N ASP A 110 16.84 -15.08 7.57
CA ASP A 110 16.20 -15.68 8.75
C ASP A 110 17.21 -16.40 9.66
N GLU A 111 16.69 -17.00 10.74
CA GLU A 111 17.46 -17.78 11.70
C GLU A 111 18.11 -19.04 11.09
N GLU A 112 17.53 -19.57 10.01
CA GLU A 112 18.06 -20.70 9.24
C GLU A 112 19.13 -20.26 8.22
N ASN A 113 19.40 -18.95 8.12
CA ASN A 113 20.31 -18.30 7.18
C ASN A 113 19.88 -18.41 5.72
N LEU A 114 18.57 -18.51 5.49
CA LEU A 114 17.98 -18.36 4.18
C LEU A 114 17.64 -16.90 3.92
N ILE A 115 17.84 -16.46 2.68
CA ILE A 115 17.48 -15.14 2.19
C ILE A 115 15.96 -15.07 2.15
N THR A 116 15.39 -14.21 3.00
CA THR A 116 13.96 -13.96 3.07
C THR A 116 13.55 -12.76 2.24
N ASP A 117 14.41 -11.75 2.13
CA ASP A 117 14.22 -10.58 1.29
C ASP A 117 15.51 -10.25 0.52
N TYR A 118 15.37 -9.93 -0.76
CA TYR A 118 16.45 -9.48 -1.62
C TYR A 118 16.00 -8.25 -2.41
N ILE A 119 16.71 -7.14 -2.30
CA ILE A 119 16.43 -5.91 -3.06
C ILE A 119 17.63 -5.60 -3.93
N GLU A 120 17.43 -5.48 -5.24
CA GLU A 120 18.49 -5.20 -6.22
C GLU A 120 18.29 -3.82 -6.83
N TYR A 121 19.21 -2.90 -6.52
CA TYR A 121 19.33 -1.63 -7.25
C TYR A 121 20.43 -1.76 -8.30
N PHE A 122 20.11 -1.32 -9.52
CA PHE A 122 21.01 -1.29 -10.66
C PHE A 122 20.72 -0.06 -11.52
N ASN A 123 21.61 0.31 -12.44
CA ASN A 123 21.34 1.38 -13.40
C ASN A 123 20.35 0.89 -14.50
N PRO A 124 19.10 1.39 -14.56
CA PRO A 124 18.13 0.93 -15.54
C PRO A 124 18.49 1.37 -16.97
N ILE A 125 19.28 2.44 -17.15
CA ILE A 125 19.68 2.91 -18.49
C ILE A 125 20.55 1.85 -19.18
N THR A 126 21.44 1.20 -18.44
CA THR A 126 22.22 0.08 -18.98
C THR A 126 21.33 -1.08 -19.41
N LEU A 127 20.29 -1.40 -18.63
CA LEU A 127 19.35 -2.47 -18.95
C LEU A 127 18.59 -2.16 -20.24
N ILE A 128 18.07 -0.94 -20.35
CA ILE A 128 17.35 -0.45 -21.52
C ILE A 128 18.21 -0.54 -22.78
N HIS A 129 19.46 -0.07 -22.75
CA HIS A 129 20.36 -0.17 -23.90
C HIS A 129 20.84 -1.60 -24.19
N GLY A 130 20.98 -2.44 -23.16
CA GLY A 130 21.41 -3.84 -23.31
C GLY A 130 20.36 -4.69 -24.01
N TYR A 131 19.07 -4.43 -23.73
CA TYR A 131 17.93 -5.20 -24.19
C TYR A 131 17.06 -4.48 -25.23
N ASP A 132 17.49 -3.33 -25.74
CA ASP A 132 16.73 -2.47 -26.68
C ASP A 132 15.29 -2.20 -26.22
N LEU A 133 15.11 -1.81 -24.95
CA LEU A 133 13.80 -1.54 -24.36
C LEU A 133 13.39 -0.08 -24.56
N ASP A 134 12.09 0.19 -24.47
CA ASP A 134 11.59 1.55 -24.30
C ASP A 134 11.84 2.04 -22.87
N TYR A 135 12.01 3.35 -22.72
CA TYR A 135 12.03 3.98 -21.40
C TYR A 135 10.63 3.87 -20.77
N PRO A 136 10.51 3.36 -19.54
CA PRO A 136 9.23 3.35 -18.86
C PRO A 136 8.84 4.79 -18.52
N GLU A 137 7.85 5.31 -19.24
CA GLU A 137 7.25 6.61 -18.94
C GLU A 137 6.33 6.48 -17.72
N PRO A 138 6.39 7.41 -16.75
CA PRO A 138 5.53 7.36 -15.58
C PRO A 138 4.06 7.53 -15.95
N PRO A 139 3.13 7.02 -15.12
CA PRO A 139 1.70 7.22 -15.33
C PRO A 139 1.33 8.70 -15.49
N THR A 140 0.39 8.97 -16.40
CA THR A 140 -0.18 10.31 -16.55
C THR A 140 -1.16 10.57 -15.42
N VAL A 141 -1.08 11.75 -14.79
CA VAL A 141 -2.01 12.19 -13.74
C VAL A 141 -2.92 13.27 -14.30
N LYS A 142 -4.24 13.06 -14.20
CA LYS A 142 -5.25 14.05 -14.51
C LYS A 142 -5.96 14.49 -13.24
N GLU A 143 -5.92 15.78 -12.94
CA GLU A 143 -6.80 16.37 -11.93
C GLU A 143 -8.24 16.36 -12.43
N VAL A 144 -9.15 15.89 -11.59
CA VAL A 144 -10.58 15.79 -11.89
C VAL A 144 -11.41 16.30 -10.72
N ARG A 145 -12.63 16.73 -11.02
CA ARG A 145 -13.58 17.20 -10.01
C ARG A 145 -14.97 16.64 -10.27
N PHE A 146 -15.66 16.23 -9.21
CA PHE A 146 -17.04 15.74 -9.27
C PHE A 146 -17.86 16.33 -8.11
N LEU A 147 -19.17 16.13 -8.15
CA LEU A 147 -20.09 16.63 -7.12
C LEU A 147 -20.56 15.47 -6.24
N VAL A 148 -20.56 15.71 -4.93
CA VAL A 148 -21.20 14.87 -3.92
C VAL A 148 -22.20 15.74 -3.17
N GLU A 149 -23.49 15.49 -3.37
CA GLU A 149 -24.57 16.29 -2.76
C GLU A 149 -24.41 17.81 -2.99
N GLY A 150 -23.92 18.19 -4.18
CA GLY A 150 -23.67 19.58 -4.56
C GLY A 150 -22.33 20.17 -4.07
N ILE A 151 -21.55 19.43 -3.27
CA ILE A 151 -20.21 19.82 -2.84
C ILE A 151 -19.19 19.27 -3.82
N ARG A 152 -18.26 20.11 -4.26
CA ARG A 152 -17.21 19.73 -5.20
C ARG A 152 -16.10 18.96 -4.49
N VAL A 153 -15.78 17.80 -5.05
CA VAL A 153 -14.76 16.88 -4.56
C VAL A 153 -13.64 16.80 -5.59
N SER A 154 -12.39 16.98 -5.14
CA SER A 154 -11.16 16.94 -5.94
C SER A 154 -10.55 15.55 -5.95
N GLY A 155 -10.07 15.10 -7.12
CA GLY A 155 -9.39 13.83 -7.25
C GLY A 155 -8.33 13.81 -8.35
N ASN A 156 -7.49 12.79 -8.32
CA ASN A 156 -6.42 12.52 -9.27
C ASN A 156 -6.69 11.17 -9.93
N LEU A 157 -6.82 11.18 -11.25
CA LEU A 157 -6.95 10.00 -12.10
C LEU A 157 -5.58 9.65 -12.69
N TYR A 158 -5.07 8.48 -12.35
CA TYR A 158 -3.79 7.95 -12.81
C TYR A 158 -4.06 6.98 -13.96
N LEU A 159 -3.44 7.26 -15.11
CA LEU A 159 -3.56 6.47 -16.33
C LEU A 159 -2.20 5.87 -16.69
N PRO A 160 -2.15 4.64 -17.21
CA PRO A 160 -0.92 4.12 -17.81
C PRO A 160 -0.35 5.09 -18.85
N SER A 161 0.98 5.19 -18.97
CA SER A 161 1.61 6.14 -19.88
C SER A 161 1.29 5.90 -21.36
N ASN A 162 0.99 4.65 -21.72
CA ASN A 162 0.58 4.22 -23.06
C ASN A 162 -0.95 4.07 -23.21
N PHE A 163 -1.74 4.73 -22.35
CA PHE A 163 -3.20 4.61 -22.36
C PHE A 163 -3.82 4.98 -23.72
N ASN A 164 -4.75 4.13 -24.19
CA ASN A 164 -5.50 4.33 -25.44
C ASN A 164 -6.99 4.46 -25.13
N TYR A 165 -7.61 5.60 -25.48
CA TYR A 165 -9.05 5.84 -25.27
C TYR A 165 -9.98 4.87 -26.01
N SER A 166 -9.46 4.12 -26.99
CA SER A 166 -10.24 3.08 -27.69
C SER A 166 -10.33 1.78 -26.88
N ASP A 167 -9.58 1.65 -25.79
CA ASP A 167 -9.45 0.46 -24.96
C ASP A 167 -9.58 0.83 -23.47
N PRO A 168 -10.81 0.97 -22.94
CA PRO A 168 -11.05 1.26 -21.53
C PRO A 168 -10.46 0.18 -20.62
N LEU A 169 -9.91 0.58 -19.48
CA LEU A 169 -9.15 -0.30 -18.61
C LEU A 169 -9.88 -0.57 -17.28
N PRO A 170 -9.58 -1.69 -16.60
CA PRO A 170 -10.06 -1.92 -15.25
C PRO A 170 -9.64 -0.79 -14.32
N ALA A 171 -10.52 -0.41 -13.39
CA ALA A 171 -10.32 0.78 -12.57
C ALA A 171 -10.35 0.47 -11.06
N ILE A 172 -9.58 1.25 -10.29
CA ILE A 172 -9.44 1.10 -8.84
C ILE A 172 -9.75 2.44 -8.18
N VAL A 173 -10.78 2.49 -7.32
CA VAL A 173 -10.93 3.59 -6.37
C VAL A 173 -10.04 3.34 -5.15
N ILE A 174 -9.23 4.33 -4.77
CA ILE A 174 -8.31 4.23 -3.63
C ILE A 174 -8.81 5.10 -2.49
N VAL A 175 -9.13 4.46 -1.37
CA VAL A 175 -9.71 5.08 -0.17
C VAL A 175 -8.65 5.16 0.93
N GLY A 176 -8.20 6.38 1.21
CA GLY A 176 -7.30 6.66 2.33
C GLY A 176 -7.99 6.55 3.70
N GLY A 177 -7.17 6.50 4.73
CA GLY A 177 -7.60 6.56 6.12
C GLY A 177 -8.02 7.96 6.58
N TRP A 178 -8.21 8.10 7.89
CA TRP A 178 -8.61 9.36 8.51
C TRP A 178 -7.62 10.49 8.22
N ASN A 179 -8.12 11.63 7.74
CA ASN A 179 -7.32 12.85 7.50
C ASN A 179 -6.20 12.64 6.45
N THR A 180 -6.27 11.58 5.66
CA THR A 180 -5.39 11.36 4.51
C THR A 180 -5.83 12.25 3.35
N HIS A 181 -4.89 12.97 2.76
CA HIS A 181 -5.07 13.61 1.44
C HIS A 181 -4.65 12.65 0.32
N LYS A 182 -5.23 12.81 -0.87
CA LYS A 182 -4.97 11.99 -2.07
C LYS A 182 -3.49 11.96 -2.49
N GLU A 183 -2.68 12.96 -2.12
CA GLU A 183 -1.24 13.07 -2.39
C GLU A 183 -0.34 12.29 -1.42
N HIS A 184 -0.87 11.73 -0.32
CA HIS A 184 -0.07 10.89 0.60
C HIS A 184 0.20 9.50 -0.03
N TYR A 185 0.32 8.46 0.79
CA TYR A 185 0.48 7.08 0.32
C TYR A 185 -0.53 6.63 -0.76
N PRO A 186 -1.80 7.09 -0.83
CA PRO A 186 -2.68 6.68 -1.94
C PRO A 186 -2.08 6.97 -3.32
N ALA A 187 -1.39 8.09 -3.50
CA ALA A 187 -0.71 8.44 -4.75
C ALA A 187 0.39 7.44 -5.13
N SER A 188 1.15 6.95 -4.14
CA SER A 188 2.21 5.95 -4.37
C SER A 188 1.63 4.62 -4.89
N PHE A 189 0.53 4.16 -4.28
CA PHE A 189 -0.18 2.97 -4.73
C PHE A 189 -0.83 3.16 -6.11
N ALA A 190 -1.49 4.30 -6.35
CA ALA A 190 -2.11 4.60 -7.63
C ALA A 190 -1.12 4.58 -8.81
N LYS A 191 0.07 5.19 -8.63
CA LYS A 191 1.10 5.19 -9.68
C LYS A 191 1.53 3.76 -10.01
N ARG A 192 1.84 2.95 -9.00
CA ARG A 192 2.32 1.58 -9.20
C ARG A 192 1.25 0.65 -9.77
N LEU A 193 -0.02 0.84 -9.40
CA LEU A 193 -1.12 0.09 -9.97
C LEU A 193 -1.43 0.53 -11.40
N ALA A 194 -1.26 1.82 -11.73
CA ALA A 194 -1.35 2.28 -13.11
C ALA A 194 -0.23 1.72 -14.01
N GLU A 195 0.98 1.53 -13.47
CA GLU A 195 2.06 0.79 -14.16
C GLU A 195 1.67 -0.67 -14.46
N LEU A 196 0.72 -1.25 -13.71
CA LEU A 196 0.18 -2.60 -13.90
C LEU A 196 -1.10 -2.63 -14.76
N GLY A 197 -1.43 -1.53 -15.44
CA GLY A 197 -2.53 -1.47 -16.42
C GLY A 197 -3.91 -1.15 -15.84
N PHE A 198 -3.98 -0.54 -14.65
CA PHE A 198 -5.22 -0.07 -14.06
C PHE A 198 -5.40 1.44 -14.24
N VAL A 199 -6.65 1.90 -14.34
CA VAL A 199 -7.00 3.30 -14.07
C VAL A 199 -7.15 3.46 -12.56
N CYS A 200 -6.34 4.29 -11.91
CA CYS A 200 -6.43 4.48 -10.46
C CYS A 200 -6.98 5.84 -10.11
N PHE A 201 -7.91 5.89 -9.16
CA PHE A 201 -8.58 7.11 -8.74
C PHE A 201 -8.40 7.35 -7.25
N CYS A 202 -7.66 8.40 -6.91
CA CYS A 202 -7.55 8.91 -5.55
C CYS A 202 -8.35 10.21 -5.44
N TYR A 203 -9.02 10.45 -4.32
CA TYR A 203 -9.73 11.70 -4.10
C TYR A 203 -9.61 12.16 -2.65
N ASP A 204 -9.70 13.47 -2.45
CA ASP A 204 -9.87 14.02 -1.11
C ASP A 204 -11.36 13.94 -0.78
N PRO A 205 -11.82 13.28 0.29
CA PRO A 205 -13.24 13.31 0.63
C PRO A 205 -13.68 14.74 1.00
N ARG A 206 -14.99 14.98 1.10
CA ARG A 206 -15.52 16.29 1.50
C ARG A 206 -14.82 16.79 2.77
N ASN A 207 -14.59 18.11 2.84
CA ASN A 207 -13.94 18.80 3.94
C ASN A 207 -12.43 18.54 4.12
N ILE A 208 -11.80 17.73 3.26
CA ILE A 208 -10.37 17.38 3.31
C ILE A 208 -9.64 17.94 2.08
N GLY A 209 -8.34 18.23 2.24
CA GLY A 209 -7.45 18.59 1.12
C GLY A 209 -8.02 19.69 0.22
N GLU A 210 -8.12 19.40 -1.07
CA GLU A 210 -8.63 20.34 -2.08
C GLU A 210 -10.14 20.22 -2.32
N SER A 211 -10.82 19.28 -1.68
CA SER A 211 -12.27 19.17 -1.75
C SER A 211 -12.93 20.26 -0.94
N ASP A 212 -14.07 20.76 -1.43
CA ASP A 212 -14.86 21.76 -0.73
C ASP A 212 -15.56 21.13 0.49
N GLY A 213 -16.16 21.97 1.32
CA GLY A 213 -16.92 21.56 2.50
C GLY A 213 -16.49 22.30 3.77
N ASN A 214 -17.48 22.56 4.63
CA ASN A 214 -17.29 23.16 5.95
C ASN A 214 -18.07 22.35 7.01
N PRO A 215 -17.53 22.19 8.22
CA PRO A 215 -16.21 22.67 8.69
C PRO A 215 -15.02 21.92 8.08
N ARG A 216 -13.85 22.56 7.90
CA ARG A 216 -12.64 21.88 7.41
C ARG A 216 -12.24 20.75 8.36
N ASN A 217 -11.69 19.66 7.82
CA ASN A 217 -11.29 18.46 8.56
C ASN A 217 -12.44 17.71 9.27
N PHE A 218 -13.71 18.04 8.97
CA PHE A 218 -14.86 17.31 9.45
C PHE A 218 -15.05 15.98 8.71
N GLY A 219 -15.59 14.98 9.40
CA GLY A 219 -15.97 13.72 8.80
C GLY A 219 -16.86 12.91 9.74
N SER A 220 -17.79 12.17 9.14
CA SER A 220 -18.61 11.16 9.80
C SER A 220 -18.59 9.89 8.96
N MET A 221 -19.02 8.76 9.52
CA MET A 221 -19.03 7.50 8.77
C MET A 221 -19.95 7.60 7.55
N SER A 222 -21.15 8.14 7.76
CA SER A 222 -22.15 8.35 6.72
C SER A 222 -21.64 9.22 5.57
N ILE A 223 -20.98 10.35 5.89
CA ILE A 223 -20.39 11.23 4.87
C ILE A 223 -19.33 10.49 4.06
N ARG A 224 -18.44 9.75 4.72
CA ARG A 224 -17.35 9.03 4.04
C ARG A 224 -17.89 7.91 3.14
N ALA A 225 -18.90 7.17 3.60
CA ALA A 225 -19.55 6.14 2.81
C ALA A 225 -20.24 6.73 1.56
N THR A 226 -20.96 7.84 1.70
CA THR A 226 -21.57 8.56 0.56
C THR A 226 -20.52 9.05 -0.43
N ASP A 227 -19.42 9.63 0.05
CA ASP A 227 -18.33 10.10 -0.82
C ASP A 227 -17.73 8.95 -1.64
N ILE A 228 -17.56 7.76 -1.04
CA ILE A 228 -17.06 6.56 -1.72
C ILE A 228 -18.03 6.10 -2.81
N LYS A 229 -19.33 6.02 -2.49
CA LYS A 229 -20.36 5.64 -3.48
C LYS A 229 -20.35 6.59 -4.67
N GLU A 230 -20.33 7.91 -4.44
CA GLU A 230 -20.30 8.90 -5.52
C GLU A 230 -18.97 8.88 -6.31
N ALA A 231 -17.85 8.62 -5.64
CA ALA A 231 -16.55 8.44 -6.30
C ALA A 231 -16.56 7.23 -7.26
N ILE A 232 -17.15 6.11 -6.83
CA ILE A 232 -17.31 4.90 -7.65
C ILE A 232 -18.24 5.18 -8.84
N GLN A 233 -19.36 5.85 -8.61
CA GLN A 233 -20.30 6.22 -9.67
C GLN A 233 -19.67 7.20 -10.66
N TYR A 234 -18.85 8.14 -10.19
CA TYR A 234 -18.08 9.03 -11.06
C TYR A 234 -17.10 8.24 -11.94
N LEU A 235 -16.31 7.36 -11.32
CA LEU A 235 -15.34 6.52 -12.02
C LEU A 235 -16.01 5.65 -13.10
N ASN A 236 -17.16 5.06 -12.79
CA ASN A 236 -17.96 4.24 -13.70
C ASN A 236 -18.45 4.97 -14.98
N ARG A 237 -18.52 6.30 -14.96
CA ARG A 237 -18.97 7.12 -16.10
C ARG A 237 -17.83 7.59 -17.00
N LEU A 238 -16.58 7.36 -16.62
CA LEU A 238 -15.43 7.81 -17.40
C LEU A 238 -15.20 6.92 -18.62
N SER A 239 -14.88 7.54 -19.75
CA SER A 239 -14.54 6.83 -20.99
C SER A 239 -13.28 5.98 -20.85
N GLU A 240 -12.40 6.33 -19.91
CA GLU A 240 -11.17 5.63 -19.63
C GLU A 240 -11.38 4.29 -18.90
N VAL A 241 -12.56 4.08 -18.33
CA VAL A 241 -12.85 3.00 -17.39
C VAL A 241 -13.71 1.93 -18.04
N ASP A 242 -13.28 0.68 -17.92
CA ASP A 242 -14.16 -0.47 -18.12
C ASP A 242 -15.13 -0.59 -16.94
N SER A 243 -16.37 -0.15 -17.17
CA SER A 243 -17.45 -0.16 -16.18
C SER A 243 -17.76 -1.55 -15.60
N LYS A 244 -17.30 -2.64 -16.23
CA LYS A 244 -17.49 -4.01 -15.73
C LYS A 244 -16.42 -4.47 -14.74
N ASN A 245 -15.31 -3.74 -14.66
CA ASN A 245 -14.14 -4.11 -13.87
C ASN A 245 -13.69 -2.94 -12.99
N ILE A 246 -14.53 -2.59 -12.01
CA ILE A 246 -14.23 -1.60 -10.97
C ILE A 246 -13.88 -2.31 -9.66
N TYR A 247 -12.82 -1.88 -9.02
CA TYR A 247 -12.26 -2.43 -7.80
C TYR A 247 -12.05 -1.35 -6.75
N ALA A 248 -11.85 -1.75 -5.50
CA ALA A 248 -11.55 -0.83 -4.41
C ALA A 248 -10.30 -1.26 -3.64
N LEU A 249 -9.43 -0.30 -3.35
CA LEU A 249 -8.29 -0.46 -2.46
C LEU A 249 -8.47 0.50 -1.29
N SER A 250 -8.48 0.00 -0.06
CA SER A 250 -8.65 0.85 1.13
C SER A 250 -7.59 0.59 2.19
N PHE A 251 -7.32 1.61 3.00
CA PHE A 251 -6.29 1.57 4.04
C PHE A 251 -6.86 1.94 5.41
N THR A 252 -6.39 1.27 6.46
CA THR A 252 -6.61 1.66 7.87
C THR A 252 -8.09 1.92 8.19
N GLN A 253 -8.45 3.12 8.64
CA GLN A 253 -9.82 3.53 8.92
C GLN A 253 -10.68 3.61 7.65
N GLY A 254 -10.07 3.85 6.48
CA GLY A 254 -10.72 3.86 5.18
C GLY A 254 -11.41 2.55 4.82
N CYS A 255 -10.93 1.42 5.38
CA CYS A 255 -11.58 0.12 5.24
C CYS A 255 -12.97 0.09 5.89
N ASN A 256 -13.16 0.78 7.01
CA ASN A 256 -14.46 0.90 7.67
C ASN A 256 -15.43 1.70 6.77
N TYR A 257 -14.96 2.79 6.17
CA TYR A 257 -15.76 3.63 5.27
C TYR A 257 -16.19 2.85 4.02
N LEU A 258 -15.26 2.08 3.45
CA LEU A 258 -15.52 1.23 2.29
C LEU A 258 -16.55 0.15 2.62
N ILE A 259 -16.44 -0.52 3.78
CA ILE A 259 -17.41 -1.54 4.19
C ILE A 259 -18.81 -0.97 4.30
N GLU A 260 -18.97 0.23 4.88
CA GLU A 260 -20.28 0.87 4.95
C GLU A 260 -20.84 1.17 3.56
N ALA A 261 -20.01 1.65 2.63
CA ALA A 261 -20.42 1.87 1.24
C ALA A 261 -20.82 0.55 0.54
N LEU A 262 -20.05 -0.52 0.72
CA LEU A 262 -20.26 -1.83 0.09
C LEU A 262 -21.50 -2.59 0.59
N LYS A 263 -22.18 -2.11 1.63
CA LYS A 263 -23.49 -2.65 2.02
C LYS A 263 -24.59 -2.32 1.01
N GLU A 264 -24.41 -1.26 0.22
CA GLU A 264 -25.36 -0.80 -0.79
C GLU A 264 -24.75 -0.72 -2.20
N GLU A 265 -23.44 -0.55 -2.32
CA GLU A 265 -22.73 -0.45 -3.59
C GLU A 265 -22.52 -1.83 -4.24
N THR A 266 -22.77 -1.91 -5.55
CA THR A 266 -22.77 -3.18 -6.31
C THR A 266 -21.83 -3.18 -7.52
N LEU A 267 -21.26 -2.02 -7.89
CA LEU A 267 -20.33 -1.88 -9.01
C LEU A 267 -18.93 -2.42 -8.68
N VAL A 268 -18.55 -2.47 -7.40
CA VAL A 268 -17.24 -2.96 -6.98
C VAL A 268 -17.19 -4.48 -7.06
N LYS A 269 -16.37 -4.98 -7.98
CA LYS A 269 -16.22 -6.40 -8.29
C LYS A 269 -15.40 -7.18 -7.27
N SER A 270 -14.38 -6.54 -6.70
CA SER A 270 -13.62 -7.05 -5.55
C SER A 270 -12.86 -5.91 -4.87
N ALA A 271 -12.50 -6.11 -3.59
CA ALA A 271 -11.76 -5.13 -2.82
C ALA A 271 -10.53 -5.73 -2.13
N THR A 272 -9.50 -4.90 -1.94
CA THR A 272 -8.35 -5.20 -1.09
C THR A 272 -8.28 -4.18 0.05
N MET A 273 -8.12 -4.69 1.28
CA MET A 273 -8.02 -3.91 2.50
C MET A 273 -6.63 -4.07 3.09
N VAL A 274 -5.90 -2.97 3.18
CA VAL A 274 -4.54 -2.95 3.69
C VAL A 274 -4.56 -2.41 5.10
N ILE A 275 -4.11 -3.24 6.03
CA ILE A 275 -4.04 -2.98 7.47
C ILE A 275 -5.31 -2.34 8.05
N PRO A 276 -6.49 -2.96 7.81
CA PRO A 276 -7.75 -2.38 8.25
C PRO A 276 -7.76 -2.15 9.76
N SER A 277 -8.33 -1.03 10.17
CA SER A 277 -8.48 -0.63 11.56
C SER A 277 -9.83 -1.08 12.10
N PHE A 278 -10.11 -2.39 12.05
CA PHE A 278 -11.32 -2.96 12.63
C PHE A 278 -11.09 -3.21 14.12
N TYR A 279 -11.72 -2.39 14.96
CA TYR A 279 -11.50 -2.43 16.40
C TYR A 279 -12.66 -3.12 17.11
N SER A 280 -12.35 -4.21 17.82
CA SER A 280 -13.23 -4.73 18.86
C SER A 280 -13.37 -3.71 20.01
N GLU A 281 -14.34 -3.90 20.91
CA GLU A 281 -14.47 -3.06 22.10
C GLU A 281 -13.18 -3.02 22.92
N ASN A 282 -12.52 -4.18 23.08
CA ASN A 282 -11.23 -4.29 23.77
C ASN A 282 -10.12 -3.53 23.04
N ASP A 283 -10.07 -3.57 21.70
CA ASP A 283 -9.09 -2.81 20.94
C ASP A 283 -9.27 -1.31 21.16
N ARG A 284 -10.52 -0.81 21.17
CA ARG A 284 -10.80 0.62 21.41
C ARG A 284 -10.32 1.06 22.78
N ILE A 285 -10.63 0.29 23.83
CA ILE A 285 -10.16 0.58 25.19
C ILE A 285 -8.63 0.65 25.24
N LYS A 286 -7.93 -0.32 24.64
CA LYS A 286 -6.46 -0.36 24.61
C LYS A 286 -5.88 0.85 23.88
N ILE A 287 -6.43 1.20 22.72
CA ILE A 287 -5.90 2.28 21.88
C ILE A 287 -6.08 3.64 22.55
N PHE A 288 -7.16 3.85 23.30
CA PHE A 288 -7.39 5.08 24.05
C PHE A 288 -6.66 5.13 25.40
N GLY A 289 -5.88 4.10 25.75
CA GLY A 289 -5.15 4.05 27.01
C GLY A 289 -6.07 3.81 28.23
N GLY A 290 -7.20 3.15 28.03
CA GLY A 290 -8.13 2.74 29.10
C GLY A 290 -9.56 3.23 28.91
N GLU A 291 -10.47 2.63 29.66
CA GLU A 291 -11.91 2.92 29.59
C GLU A 291 -12.24 4.36 30.02
N SER A 292 -11.54 4.90 31.04
CA SER A 292 -11.71 6.30 31.49
C SER A 292 -11.42 7.28 30.36
N HIS A 293 -10.25 7.17 29.73
CA HIS A 293 -9.85 8.06 28.64
C HIS A 293 -10.76 7.95 27.42
N LEU A 294 -11.22 6.73 27.11
CA LEU A 294 -12.22 6.53 26.05
C LEU A 294 -13.54 7.24 26.37
N ASN A 295 -14.04 7.13 27.61
CA ASN A 295 -15.28 7.78 28.02
C ASN A 295 -15.15 9.31 28.07
N GLU A 296 -14.03 9.82 28.58
CA GLU A 296 -13.71 11.26 28.58
C GLU A 296 -13.66 11.82 27.14
N PHE A 297 -13.04 11.09 26.21
CA PHE A 297 -13.01 11.46 24.81
C PHE A 297 -14.42 11.53 24.20
N LYS A 298 -15.28 10.53 24.50
CA LYS A 298 -16.67 10.52 24.05
C LYS A 298 -17.46 11.71 24.58
N GLU A 299 -17.35 12.00 25.88
CA GLU A 299 -18.01 13.16 26.48
C GLU A 299 -17.53 14.47 25.85
N ALA A 300 -16.23 14.62 25.61
CA ALA A 300 -15.66 15.81 24.99
C ALA A 300 -16.19 16.02 23.57
N SER A 301 -16.29 14.94 22.77
CA SER A 301 -16.87 14.97 21.44
C SER A 301 -18.37 15.30 21.42
N LEU A 302 -19.16 14.78 22.36
CA LEU A 302 -20.56 15.15 22.51
C LEU A 302 -20.74 16.62 22.90
N LYS A 303 -19.92 17.13 23.82
CA LYS A 303 -19.90 18.56 24.19
C LYS A 303 -19.50 19.44 23.01
N ALA A 304 -18.49 19.04 22.24
CA ALA A 304 -18.08 19.75 21.04
C ALA A 304 -19.21 19.83 20.00
N LYS A 305 -19.99 18.75 19.85
CA LYS A 305 -21.17 18.76 19.00
C LYS A 305 -22.24 19.72 19.50
N GLN A 306 -22.53 19.74 20.81
CA GLN A 306 -23.49 20.68 21.40
C GLN A 306 -23.08 22.13 21.16
N VAL A 307 -21.81 22.48 21.39
CA VAL A 307 -21.27 23.82 21.13
C VAL A 307 -21.45 24.23 19.66
N PHE A 308 -21.18 23.33 18.73
CA PHE A 308 -21.42 23.59 17.31
C PHE A 308 -22.89 23.79 16.98
N ASP A 309 -23.78 22.95 17.52
CA ASP A 309 -25.22 23.04 17.28
C ASP A 309 -25.81 24.35 17.88
N GLU A 310 -25.25 24.85 18.99
CA GLU A 310 -25.69 26.09 19.65
C GLU A 310 -25.22 27.37 18.96
N ASN A 311 -23.97 27.44 18.50
CA ASN A 311 -23.39 28.70 18.03
C ASN A 311 -22.43 28.57 16.82
N GLY A 312 -22.32 27.39 16.22
CA GLY A 312 -21.47 27.14 15.05
C GLY A 312 -19.97 27.06 15.33
N THR A 313 -19.53 27.11 16.59
CA THR A 313 -18.11 27.01 16.94
C THR A 313 -17.61 25.59 16.73
N VAL A 314 -16.49 25.47 16.02
CA VAL A 314 -15.85 24.19 15.72
C VAL A 314 -14.67 23.99 16.65
N ILE A 315 -14.69 22.91 17.42
CA ILE A 315 -13.58 22.52 18.30
C ILE A 315 -12.65 21.57 17.54
N TYR A 316 -11.37 21.95 17.47
CA TYR A 316 -10.31 21.14 16.88
C TYR A 316 -9.42 20.57 17.97
N ILE A 317 -8.90 19.38 17.73
CA ILE A 317 -7.84 18.74 18.52
C ILE A 317 -6.68 18.32 17.62
N SER A 318 -5.48 18.22 18.17
CA SER A 318 -4.29 17.74 17.47
C SER A 318 -4.34 16.21 17.32
N CYS A 319 -3.93 15.68 16.16
CA CYS A 319 -3.87 14.22 15.93
C CYS A 319 -2.56 13.59 16.44
N LEU A 320 -1.50 14.39 16.55
CA LEU A 320 -0.23 14.07 17.18
C LEU A 320 0.01 15.00 18.36
N PRO A 321 0.71 14.52 19.40
CA PRO A 321 1.26 15.36 20.45
C PRO A 321 2.01 16.57 19.87
N ASP A 322 1.77 17.73 20.46
CA ASP A 322 2.63 18.90 20.32
C ASP A 322 3.30 19.21 21.68
N ASP A 323 4.28 20.11 21.69
CA ASP A 323 4.99 20.53 22.92
C ASP A 323 4.09 21.33 23.89
N SER A 324 2.80 21.51 23.59
CA SER A 324 1.87 22.19 24.48
C SER A 324 1.29 21.20 25.50
N SER A 325 1.32 21.57 26.78
CA SER A 325 0.93 20.74 27.92
C SER A 325 -0.59 20.61 28.07
N ASP A 326 -1.32 20.40 26.99
CA ASP A 326 -2.78 20.39 27.00
C ASP A 326 -3.34 18.97 27.08
N ILE A 327 -4.51 18.84 27.70
CA ILE A 327 -5.19 17.54 27.95
C ILE A 327 -5.62 16.85 26.63
N ASN A 328 -5.49 17.57 25.52
CA ASN A 328 -5.83 17.17 24.16
C ASN A 328 -4.78 16.24 23.50
N ASN A 329 -3.85 15.71 24.28
CA ASN A 329 -2.74 14.90 23.83
C ASN A 329 -3.15 13.43 23.58
N ILE A 330 -4.04 13.23 22.61
CA ILE A 330 -4.54 11.91 22.24
C ILE A 330 -3.56 11.30 21.25
N SER A 331 -2.71 10.37 21.70
CA SER A 331 -1.76 9.63 20.85
C SER A 331 -2.42 8.48 20.07
N PHE A 332 -3.72 8.61 19.75
CA PHE A 332 -4.46 7.61 18.98
C PHE A 332 -3.77 7.41 17.63
N ASN A 333 -3.32 6.18 17.38
CA ASN A 333 -2.61 5.83 16.15
C ASN A 333 -1.46 6.79 15.80
N GLN A 334 -0.62 7.15 16.78
CA GLN A 334 0.54 8.03 16.57
C GLN A 334 1.38 7.65 15.32
N GLN A 335 1.68 6.36 15.13
CA GLN A 335 2.47 5.90 13.97
C GLN A 335 1.82 6.26 12.62
N TYR A 336 0.49 6.28 12.54
CA TYR A 336 -0.25 6.64 11.33
C TYR A 336 -0.17 8.13 11.03
N PHE A 337 -0.41 8.98 12.02
CA PHE A 337 -0.32 10.43 11.80
C PHE A 337 1.13 10.89 11.60
N GLU A 338 2.12 10.18 12.14
CA GLU A 338 3.53 10.38 11.80
C GLU A 338 3.80 10.11 10.31
N VAL A 339 3.25 9.04 9.73
CA VAL A 339 3.35 8.78 8.28
C VAL A 339 2.76 9.94 7.47
N LEU A 340 1.62 10.50 7.89
CA LEU A 340 1.02 11.65 7.20
C LEU A 340 1.88 12.91 7.34
N ARG A 341 2.36 13.21 8.55
CA ARG A 341 3.23 14.36 8.83
C ARG A 341 4.54 14.29 8.03
N ASP A 342 5.19 13.13 8.05
CA ASP A 342 6.52 12.92 7.46
C ASP A 342 6.46 12.89 5.92
N ALA A 343 5.28 12.73 5.34
CA ALA A 343 5.06 12.85 3.89
C ALA A 343 5.08 14.29 3.37
N HIS A 344 5.00 15.30 4.26
CA HIS A 344 5.07 16.72 3.90
C HIS A 344 4.08 17.16 2.79
N VAL A 345 2.86 16.60 2.78
CA VAL A 345 1.84 16.98 1.80
C VAL A 345 1.38 18.43 2.04
N PRO A 346 1.35 19.29 1.00
CA PRO A 346 0.90 20.67 1.13
C PRO A 346 -0.51 20.78 1.72
N ASN A 347 -0.72 21.80 2.55
CA ASN A 347 -2.01 22.12 3.19
C ASN A 347 -2.57 21.02 4.12
N TRP A 348 -1.82 19.96 4.41
CA TRP A 348 -2.17 19.03 5.48
C TRP A 348 -1.85 19.67 6.83
N GLU A 349 -2.78 19.53 7.78
CA GLU A 349 -2.65 20.09 9.12
C GLU A 349 -2.85 18.98 10.15
N ASN A 350 -2.02 18.99 11.21
CA ASN A 350 -2.15 18.10 12.36
C ASN A 350 -3.34 18.49 13.24
N LYS A 351 -4.56 18.44 12.68
CA LYS A 351 -5.80 18.75 13.39
C LYS A 351 -6.95 17.93 12.87
N MET A 352 -7.91 17.66 13.75
CA MET A 352 -9.18 17.05 13.41
C MET A 352 -10.31 17.76 14.15
N VAL A 353 -11.50 17.74 13.57
CA VAL A 353 -12.70 18.24 14.24
C VAL A 353 -13.11 17.22 15.31
N LEU A 354 -13.25 17.68 16.56
CA LEU A 354 -13.61 16.82 17.68
C LEU A 354 -15.06 16.34 17.58
N MET A 355 -15.97 17.20 17.11
CA MET A 355 -17.33 16.76 16.80
C MET A 355 -17.34 15.80 15.61
N GLY A 356 -17.96 14.64 15.77
CA GLY A 356 -17.97 13.56 14.77
C GLY A 356 -16.85 12.53 14.96
N ALA A 357 -15.84 12.82 15.77
CA ALA A 357 -14.80 11.85 16.10
C ALA A 357 -15.39 10.61 16.79
N THR A 358 -16.37 10.77 17.70
CA THR A 358 -17.05 9.62 18.34
C THR A 358 -17.72 8.71 17.33
N GLU A 359 -18.38 9.23 16.30
CA GLU A 359 -19.06 8.38 15.31
C GLU A 359 -18.04 7.50 14.56
N LEU A 360 -16.88 8.06 14.20
CA LEU A 360 -15.81 7.32 13.55
C LEU A 360 -15.20 6.24 14.46
N LEU A 361 -15.16 6.49 15.77
CA LEU A 361 -14.58 5.59 16.76
C LEU A 361 -15.55 4.51 17.23
N GLU A 362 -16.83 4.84 17.33
CA GLU A 362 -17.86 3.91 17.79
C GLU A 362 -18.38 3.04 16.66
N PHE A 363 -18.11 3.39 15.41
CA PHE A 363 -18.63 2.67 14.27
C PHE A 363 -18.26 1.20 14.28
N ASP A 364 -19.27 0.35 14.32
CA ASP A 364 -19.12 -1.09 14.25
C ASP A 364 -19.19 -1.57 12.80
N SER A 365 -18.02 -1.80 12.20
CA SER A 365 -17.89 -2.36 10.85
C SER A 365 -18.37 -3.80 10.73
N MET A 366 -18.53 -4.52 11.84
CA MET A 366 -19.03 -5.90 11.84
C MET A 366 -20.55 -5.95 11.73
N LYS A 367 -21.24 -4.87 12.12
CA LYS A 367 -22.69 -4.77 12.03
C LYS A 367 -23.13 -4.86 10.57
N ASP A 368 -24.09 -5.75 10.32
CA ASP A 368 -24.69 -6.03 9.01
C ASP A 368 -23.67 -6.43 7.93
N VAL A 369 -22.51 -6.97 8.31
CA VAL A 369 -21.44 -7.34 7.35
C VAL A 369 -21.89 -8.44 6.38
N GLU A 370 -22.94 -9.20 6.71
CA GLU A 370 -23.55 -10.16 5.80
C GLU A 370 -24.19 -9.53 4.56
N LYS A 371 -24.40 -8.21 4.54
CA LYS A 371 -24.83 -7.47 3.34
C LYS A 371 -23.70 -7.24 2.33
N VAL A 372 -22.45 -7.39 2.75
CA VAL A 372 -21.27 -7.22 1.89
C VAL A 372 -21.03 -8.53 1.13
N ASN A 373 -21.38 -8.52 -0.16
CA ASN A 373 -21.19 -9.66 -1.06
C ASN A 373 -19.90 -9.58 -1.87
N THR A 374 -19.25 -8.41 -1.88
CA THR A 374 -18.01 -8.14 -2.59
C THR A 374 -16.89 -9.07 -2.10
N PRO A 375 -16.17 -9.77 -3.00
CA PRO A 375 -14.96 -10.50 -2.65
C PRO A 375 -13.91 -9.58 -2.00
N ILE A 376 -13.36 -9.99 -0.85
CA ILE A 376 -12.42 -9.17 -0.07
C ILE A 376 -11.10 -9.90 0.19
N GLN A 377 -9.99 -9.25 -0.16
CA GLN A 377 -8.65 -9.60 0.30
C GLN A 377 -8.26 -8.67 1.46
N ILE A 378 -7.74 -9.23 2.55
CA ILE A 378 -7.14 -8.49 3.66
C ILE A 378 -5.64 -8.75 3.66
N ILE A 379 -4.84 -7.68 3.66
CA ILE A 379 -3.39 -7.74 3.82
C ILE A 379 -3.04 -7.04 5.14
N HIS A 380 -2.50 -7.81 6.10
CA HIS A 380 -2.20 -7.30 7.44
C HIS A 380 -0.87 -7.85 7.97
N SER A 381 -0.36 -7.31 9.08
CA SER A 381 0.86 -7.79 9.72
C SER A 381 0.62 -8.10 11.18
N LYS A 382 1.22 -9.20 11.66
CA LYS A 382 1.18 -9.59 13.07
C LYS A 382 1.89 -8.58 13.98
N GLN A 383 2.73 -7.70 13.42
CA GLN A 383 3.41 -6.63 14.16
C GLN A 383 2.54 -5.38 14.36
N ILE A 384 1.36 -5.32 13.73
CA ILE A 384 0.43 -4.20 13.83
C ILE A 384 -0.64 -4.55 14.86
N GLN A 385 -1.07 -3.56 15.66
CA GLN A 385 -2.19 -3.71 16.62
C GLN A 385 -3.52 -3.92 15.86
N SER A 386 -4.63 -4.26 16.54
CA SER A 386 -5.95 -4.58 15.94
C SER A 386 -6.08 -5.91 15.17
N ASN A 387 -5.19 -6.87 15.44
CA ASN A 387 -5.28 -8.21 14.88
C ASN A 387 -6.60 -8.93 15.23
N GLU A 388 -7.09 -8.77 16.46
CA GLU A 388 -8.29 -9.46 16.95
C GLU A 388 -9.54 -9.01 16.18
N GLY A 389 -9.85 -7.71 16.17
CA GLY A 389 -11.01 -7.18 15.44
C GLY A 389 -10.93 -7.43 13.93
N THR A 390 -9.74 -7.37 13.33
CA THR A 390 -9.55 -7.68 11.91
C THR A 390 -9.81 -9.15 11.58
N GLN A 391 -9.38 -10.08 12.45
CA GLN A 391 -9.67 -11.51 12.27
C GLN A 391 -11.16 -11.81 12.48
N GLN A 392 -11.78 -11.25 13.51
CA GLN A 392 -13.23 -11.38 13.75
C GLN A 392 -14.04 -10.89 12.55
N PHE A 393 -13.69 -9.73 12.00
CA PHE A 393 -14.30 -9.21 10.78
C PHE A 393 -14.16 -10.19 9.61
N PHE A 394 -12.94 -10.72 9.39
CA PHE A 394 -12.69 -11.69 8.33
C PHE A 394 -13.53 -12.96 8.48
N GLU A 395 -13.71 -13.46 9.70
CA GLU A 395 -14.53 -14.64 9.97
C GLU A 395 -16.01 -14.42 9.61
N LEU A 396 -16.54 -13.23 9.90
CA LEU A 396 -17.93 -12.87 9.64
C LEU A 396 -18.26 -12.70 8.14
N LEU A 397 -17.29 -12.39 7.28
CA LEU A 397 -17.48 -12.30 5.84
C LEU A 397 -18.00 -13.63 5.26
N LYS A 398 -19.11 -13.58 4.51
CA LYS A 398 -19.71 -14.76 3.88
C LYS A 398 -19.24 -14.99 2.44
N GLY A 399 -18.83 -13.94 1.75
CA GLY A 399 -18.37 -13.99 0.36
C GLY A 399 -16.97 -14.59 0.18
N GLU A 400 -16.51 -14.62 -1.07
CA GLU A 400 -15.14 -15.01 -1.39
C GLU A 400 -14.15 -14.10 -0.66
N LYS A 401 -13.19 -14.69 0.06
CA LYS A 401 -12.30 -13.93 0.95
C LYS A 401 -10.90 -14.53 1.03
N GLN A 402 -9.90 -13.67 1.18
CA GLN A 402 -8.50 -14.06 1.37
C GLN A 402 -7.87 -13.22 2.48
N PHE A 403 -7.08 -13.86 3.35
CA PHE A 403 -6.29 -13.17 4.37
C PHE A 403 -4.81 -13.44 4.14
N ILE A 404 -4.00 -12.40 4.11
CA ILE A 404 -2.55 -12.48 3.92
C ILE A 404 -1.85 -11.80 5.10
N TRP A 405 -0.94 -12.55 5.73
CA TRP A 405 0.00 -12.02 6.71
C TRP A 405 1.26 -11.53 6.02
N ALA A 406 1.32 -10.24 5.73
CA ALA A 406 2.52 -9.55 5.25
C ALA A 406 3.51 -9.29 6.40
N ARG A 407 4.77 -9.05 6.04
CA ARG A 407 5.86 -8.76 6.98
C ARG A 407 5.90 -7.26 7.32
N GLY A 408 6.66 -6.91 8.36
CA GLY A 408 7.01 -5.52 8.67
C GLY A 408 6.03 -4.80 9.61
N SER A 409 6.50 -3.65 10.10
CA SER A 409 5.79 -2.76 11.01
C SER A 409 4.87 -1.80 10.26
N TYR A 410 4.02 -1.07 10.99
CA TYR A 410 3.01 -0.17 10.45
C TYR A 410 3.53 0.78 9.37
N LYS A 411 4.60 1.55 9.65
CA LYS A 411 5.16 2.53 8.72
C LYS A 411 5.67 1.91 7.42
N LYS A 412 6.21 0.67 7.48
CA LYS A 412 6.73 -0.03 6.30
C LYS A 412 5.63 -0.23 5.23
N PHE A 413 4.36 -0.36 5.61
CA PHE A 413 3.26 -0.51 4.65
C PHE A 413 3.04 0.71 3.74
N PHE A 414 3.58 1.87 4.10
CA PHE A 414 3.41 3.12 3.34
C PHE A 414 4.72 3.63 2.73
N GLU A 415 5.84 3.41 3.43
CA GLU A 415 7.11 4.08 3.13
C GLU A 415 8.18 3.14 2.55
N ASN A 416 8.06 1.82 2.77
CA ASN A 416 9.10 0.88 2.36
C ASN A 416 8.86 0.31 0.96
N GLU A 417 9.86 0.46 0.07
CA GLU A 417 9.78 0.07 -1.34
C GLU A 417 9.36 -1.40 -1.56
N LEU A 418 9.99 -2.32 -0.84
CA LEU A 418 9.70 -3.76 -0.92
C LEU A 418 8.29 -4.05 -0.44
N GLN A 419 7.91 -3.49 0.71
CA GLN A 419 6.62 -3.73 1.32
C GLN A 419 5.46 -3.16 0.49
N VAL A 420 5.60 -1.94 -0.03
CA VAL A 420 4.61 -1.32 -0.91
C VAL A 420 4.49 -2.11 -2.23
N SER A 421 5.61 -2.54 -2.82
CA SER A 421 5.60 -3.33 -4.06
C SER A 421 4.94 -4.70 -3.89
N GLU A 422 5.17 -5.37 -2.76
CA GLU A 422 4.48 -6.62 -2.42
C GLU A 422 2.96 -6.41 -2.35
N ILE A 423 2.50 -5.39 -1.62
CA ILE A 423 1.07 -5.11 -1.46
C ILE A 423 0.41 -4.79 -2.80
N VAL A 424 1.06 -3.96 -3.63
CA VAL A 424 0.61 -3.65 -4.99
C VAL A 424 0.45 -4.91 -5.84
N GLN A 425 1.44 -5.81 -5.83
CA GLN A 425 1.36 -7.05 -6.61
C GLN A 425 0.28 -7.99 -6.10
N LEU A 426 0.16 -8.17 -4.78
CA LEU A 426 -0.90 -9.00 -4.19
C LEU A 426 -2.31 -8.47 -4.51
N THR A 427 -2.44 -7.14 -4.54
CA THR A 427 -3.69 -6.43 -4.90
C THR A 427 -4.01 -6.62 -6.39
N SER A 428 -3.02 -6.44 -7.26
CA SER A 428 -3.15 -6.68 -8.70
C SER A 428 -3.53 -8.12 -9.00
N ASP A 429 -2.82 -9.10 -8.41
CA ASP A 429 -3.09 -10.53 -8.59
C ASP A 429 -4.54 -10.86 -8.18
N TRP A 430 -5.02 -10.30 -7.06
CA TRP A 430 -6.40 -10.49 -6.60
C TRP A 430 -7.44 -9.94 -7.57
N PHE A 431 -7.23 -8.73 -8.09
CA PHE A 431 -8.16 -8.12 -9.04
C PHE A 431 -8.17 -8.82 -10.40
N GLN A 432 -7.00 -9.27 -10.87
CA GLN A 432 -6.86 -10.03 -12.12
C GLN A 432 -7.53 -11.40 -12.05
N LEU A 433 -7.48 -12.10 -10.91
CA LEU A 433 -8.24 -13.36 -10.71
C LEU A 433 -9.74 -13.16 -10.91
N SER A 434 -10.28 -12.01 -10.50
CA SER A 434 -11.69 -11.65 -10.72
C SER A 434 -12.00 -11.40 -12.19
N ILE A 435 -11.03 -10.95 -13.01
CA ILE A 435 -11.20 -10.77 -14.47
C ILE A 435 -11.33 -12.13 -15.16
N GLN A 436 -10.48 -13.09 -14.80
CA GLN A 436 -10.38 -14.41 -15.46
C GLN A 436 -11.56 -15.35 -15.21
N LYS A 437 -12.42 -15.07 -14.22
CA LYS A 437 -13.63 -15.86 -13.92
C LYS A 437 -14.84 -15.53 -14.82
N GLN A 438 -14.68 -14.65 -15.81
CA GLN A 438 -15.67 -14.34 -16.86
C GLN A 438 -15.45 -15.23 -18.07
#